data_AF-A0A7V9BWS7-F1
#
_entry.id   AF-A0A7V9BWS7-F1
#
_cell.length_a   1.000
_cell.length_b   1.000
_cell.length_c   1.000
_cell.angle_alpha   90.00
_cell.angle_beta   90.00
_cell.angle_gamma   90.00
#
_symmetry.space_group_name_H-M   'P 1'
#
loop_
_entity.id
_entity.type
_entity.pdbx_description
1 polymer ?
#
loop_
_entity_poly.entity_id
_entity_poly.type
_entity_poly.pdbx_seq_one_letter_code
_entity_poly.pdbx_strand_id
1 'polypeptide(L)' 'MRRKLRHLRRAEELWAVAARAQADAATEVRAAAVELKKSGISLRDLGELLGVSFQRAGQLTKQRS' A
#
# COMPACT_ATOMS: atom_id res chain seq x y z
N MET A 1 -25.54 8.79 -26.46
CA MET A 1 -25.19 7.52 -25.79
C MET A 1 -23.70 7.14 -25.87
N ARG A 2 -23.06 7.14 -27.05
CA ARG A 2 -21.67 6.65 -27.25
C ARG A 2 -20.57 7.35 -26.41
N ARG A 3 -20.70 8.66 -26.11
CA ARG A 3 -19.72 9.42 -25.32
C ARG A 3 -19.72 9.02 -23.83
N LYS A 4 -20.89 8.72 -23.26
CA LYS A 4 -21.04 8.28 -21.85
C LYS A 4 -20.36 6.93 -21.62
N LEU A 5 -20.45 6.02 -22.59
CA LEU A 5 -19.77 4.72 -22.55
C LEU A 5 -18.24 4.85 -22.62
N ARG A 6 -17.69 5.86 -23.32
CA ARG A 6 -16.24 6.13 -23.33
C ARG A 6 -15.71 6.54 -21.96
N HIS A 7 -16.46 7.36 -21.22
CA HIS A 7 -16.06 7.77 -19.87
C HIS A 7 -16.12 6.60 -18.88
N LEU A 8 -17.11 5.71 -19.00
CA LEU A 8 -17.20 4.50 -18.17
C LEU A 8 -16.04 3.54 -18.45
N ARG A 9 -15.74 3.24 -19.72
CA ARG A 9 -14.58 2.41 -20.08
C ARG A 9 -13.27 3.01 -19.56
N ARG A 10 -13.11 4.33 -19.67
CA ARG A 10 -11.91 5.00 -19.15
C ARG A 10 -11.84 4.92 -17.61
N ALA A 11 -12.97 5.00 -16.91
CA ALA A 11 -13.00 4.83 -15.47
C ALA A 11 -12.59 3.40 -15.06
N GLU A 12 -13.07 2.38 -15.77
CA GLU A 12 -12.68 0.98 -15.54
C GLU A 12 -11.17 0.76 -15.75
N GLU A 13 -10.60 1.30 -16.83
CA GLU A 13 -9.16 1.26 -17.09
C GLU A 13 -8.36 1.92 -15.95
N LEU A 14 -8.80 3.10 -15.51
CA LEU A 14 -8.14 3.84 -14.43
C LEU A 14 -8.25 3.10 -13.09
N TRP A 15 -9.39 2.46 -12.80
CA TRP A 15 -9.52 1.62 -11.61
C TRP A 15 -8.63 0.40 -11.65
N ALA A 16 -8.46 -0.24 -12.81
CA ALA A 16 -7.51 -1.35 -12.96
C ALA A 16 -6.07 -0.90 -12.69
N VAL A 17 -5.67 0.27 -13.23
CA VAL A 17 -4.35 0.86 -12.98
C VAL A 17 -4.19 1.23 -11.50
N ALA A 18 -5.19 1.86 -10.89
CA ALA A 18 -5.16 2.25 -9.49
C ALA A 18 -5.05 1.03 -8.57
N ALA A 19 -5.84 -0.02 -8.84
CA ALA A 19 -5.77 -1.28 -8.09
C ALA A 19 -4.38 -1.91 -8.19
N ARG A 20 -3.78 -1.91 -9.38
CA ARG A 20 -2.43 -2.43 -9.58
C ARG A 20 -1.39 -1.61 -8.81
N ALA A 21 -1.40 -0.29 -8.97
CA ALA A 21 -0.48 0.61 -8.29
C ALA A 21 -0.62 0.52 -6.76
N GLN A 22 -1.85 0.37 -6.26
CA GLN A 22 -2.11 0.18 -4.84
C GLN A 22 -1.56 -1.16 -4.32
N ALA A 23 -1.67 -2.23 -5.10
CA ALA A 23 -1.11 -3.53 -4.76
C ALA A 23 0.43 -3.48 -4.72
N ASP A 24 1.05 -2.86 -5.73
CA ASP A 24 2.50 -2.69 -5.80
C ASP A 24 3.01 -1.83 -4.63
N ALA A 25 2.38 -0.68 -4.37
CA ALA A 25 2.72 0.18 -3.22
C ALA A 25 2.57 -0.54 -1.87
N ALA A 26 1.52 -1.35 -1.70
CA ALA A 26 1.34 -2.13 -0.48
C ALA A 26 2.47 -3.15 -0.28
N THR A 27 3.03 -3.70 -1.36
CA THR A 27 4.18 -4.61 -1.31
C THR A 27 5.45 -3.87 -0.90
N GLU A 28 5.74 -2.72 -1.52
CA GLU A 28 6.91 -1.91 -1.17
C GLU A 28 6.85 -1.38 0.27
N VAL A 29 5.69 -0.91 0.72
CA VAL A 29 5.50 -0.48 2.12
C VAL A 29 5.76 -1.61 3.11
N ARG A 30 5.37 -2.85 2.77
CA ARG A 30 5.68 -4.03 3.59
C ARG A 30 7.18 -4.32 3.61
N ALA A 31 7.84 -4.30 2.46
CA ALA A 31 9.28 -4.52 2.36
C ALA A 31 10.04 -3.48 3.21
N ALA A 32 9.73 -2.20 3.04
CA ALA A 32 10.30 -1.11 3.82
C ALA A 32 10.03 -1.29 5.33
N ALA A 33 8.81 -1.68 5.73
CA ALA A 33 8.48 -1.94 7.13
C ALA A 33 9.35 -3.04 7.75
N VAL A 34 9.60 -4.12 7.00
CA VAL A 34 10.47 -5.21 7.44
C VAL A 34 11.92 -4.77 7.54
N GLU A 35 12.44 -4.02 6.56
CA GLU A 35 13.82 -3.53 6.57
C GLU A 35 14.09 -2.54 7.71
N LEU A 36 13.20 -1.57 7.89
CA LEU A 36 13.27 -0.61 8.99
C LEU A 36 13.18 -1.31 10.35
N LYS A 37 12.36 -2.35 10.46
CA LYS A 37 12.28 -3.13 11.70
C LYS A 37 13.59 -3.88 11.96
N LYS A 38 14.21 -4.45 10.93
CA LYS A 38 15.52 -5.12 11.01
C LYS A 38 16.65 -4.15 11.36
N SER A 39 16.56 -2.88 10.97
CA SER A 39 17.54 -1.85 11.34
C SER A 39 17.38 -1.33 12.78
N GLY A 40 16.47 -1.91 13.58
CA GLY A 40 16.31 -1.60 14.99
C GLY A 40 15.23 -0.57 15.32
N ILE A 41 14.46 -0.08 14.34
CA ILE A 41 13.37 0.88 14.59
C ILE A 41 12.25 0.23 15.41
N SER A 42 11.66 0.99 16.33
CA SER A 42 10.54 0.54 17.16
C SER A 42 9.25 0.49 16.33
N LEU A 43 8.25 -0.32 16.76
CA LEU A 43 6.96 -0.36 16.05
C LEU A 43 6.18 0.96 16.16
N ARG A 44 6.49 1.79 17.16
CA ARG A 44 5.88 3.12 17.35
C ARG A 44 6.39 4.07 16.27
N ASP A 45 7.71 4.21 16.18
CA ASP A 45 8.34 5.12 15.20
C ASP A 45 8.06 4.66 13.78
N LEU A 46 7.98 3.33 13.56
CA LEU A 46 7.57 2.78 12.27
C LEU A 46 6.14 3.19 11.89
N GLY A 47 5.21 3.21 12.85
CA GLY A 47 3.85 3.70 12.63
C GLY A 47 3.83 5.16 12.23
N GLU A 48 4.61 5.99 12.91
CA GLU A 48 4.74 7.42 12.60
C GLU A 48 5.35 7.65 11.20
N LEU A 49 6.44 6.96 10.87
CA LEU A 49 7.11 7.02 9.57
C LEU A 49 6.20 6.61 8.41
N LEU A 50 5.37 5.58 8.60
CA LEU A 50 4.47 5.07 7.57
C LEU A 50 3.09 5.73 7.59
N GLY A 51 2.82 6.63 8.53
CA GLY A 51 1.50 7.27 8.69
C GLY A 51 0.39 6.29 9.08
N VAL A 52 0.72 5.23 9.82
CA VAL A 52 -0.22 4.19 10.24
C VAL A 52 -0.20 3.98 11.75
N SER A 53 -1.25 3.38 12.30
CA SER A 53 -1.29 3.05 13.72
C SER A 53 -0.21 2.03 14.11
N PHE A 54 0.17 2.01 15.39
CA PHE A 54 1.08 1.01 15.96
C PHE A 54 0.66 -0.43 15.64
N GLN A 55 -0.63 -0.73 15.73
CA GLN A 55 -1.17 -2.05 15.40
C GLN A 55 -0.92 -2.39 13.92
N ARG A 56 -1.15 -1.43 13.02
CA ARG A 56 -0.95 -1.62 11.59
C ARG A 56 0.53 -1.76 11.23
N ALA A 57 1.41 -0.99 11.87
CA ALA A 57 2.86 -1.17 11.75
C ALA A 57 3.29 -2.59 12.14
N GLY A 58 2.77 -3.09 13.27
CA GLY A 58 3.00 -4.47 13.69
C GLY A 58 2.49 -5.52 12.71
N GLN A 59 1.37 -5.28 12.01
CA GLN A 59 0.88 -6.20 10.97
C GLN A 59 1.78 -6.20 9.73
N LEU A 60 2.28 -5.04 9.31
CA LEU A 60 3.16 -4.91 8.15
C LEU A 60 4.48 -5.66 8.33
N THR A 61 4.94 -5.81 9.58
CA THR A 61 6.17 -6.56 9.90
C THR A 61 5.96 -8.06 10.12
N LYS A 62 4.72 -8.57 10.13
CA LYS A 62 4.40 -9.89 10.72
C LYS A 62 4.31 -11.10 9.79
N GLN A 63 4.24 -10.99 8.45
CA GLN A 63 4.35 -12.09 7.44
C GLN A 63 3.91 -11.59 6.04
N ARG A 64 4.25 -12.20 4.89
CA ARG A 64 4.77 -13.52 4.49
C ARG A 64 5.54 -13.33 3.16
N SER A 65 6.68 -14.01 3.00
CA SER A 65 7.29 -14.29 1.69
C SER A 65 6.40 -15.20 0.84
#